data_AF-A0A6J4MPA6-F1
#
_entry.id   AF-A0A6J4MPA6-F1
#
_cell.length_a   1.000
_cell.length_b   1.000
_cell.length_c   1.000
_cell.angle_alpha   90.00
_cell.angle_beta   90.00
_cell.angle_gamma   90.00
#
_symmetry.space_group_name_H-M   'P 1'
#
loop_
_entity.id
_entity.type
_entity.pdbx_description
1 polymer ?
#
loop_
_entity_poly.entity_id
_entity_poly.type
_entity_poly.pdbx_seq_one_letter_code
_entity_poly.pdbx_strand_id
1 'polypeptide(L)'
;DVSGLAGSDGSSWGSTGLRPTTVYLHVRVDGTCDLEGHGTLSLPTVRELIASSALTVRPVIDLNTQYQSSGYQPADTVAEAVTLASPQCLFPYCDRPARSCQLDHTVPYPHGPTSTANLGPLCVHHHQIKTDGRWALHRIATGIYAWRSPTGHA
;
A
#
# COMPACT_ATOMS: atom_id res chain seq x y z
N ASP A 1 30.52 43.18 35.94
CA ASP A 1 31.18 42.31 34.97
C ASP A 1 32.28 41.57 35.69
N VAL A 2 32.18 40.30 36.03
CA VAL A 2 31.57 39.15 35.32
C VAL A 2 30.97 38.22 36.37
N SER A 3 29.74 37.79 36.15
CA SER A 3 29.01 36.84 36.99
C SER A 3 29.59 35.43 36.89
N GLY A 4 29.89 34.81 38.02
CA GLY A 4 30.08 33.37 38.12
C GLY A 4 28.83 32.74 38.71
N LEU A 5 28.19 31.83 37.98
CA LEU A 5 27.25 30.86 38.56
C LEU A 5 27.24 29.57 37.75
N ALA A 6 27.36 28.48 38.52
CA ALA A 6 26.73 27.18 38.35
C ALA A 6 27.01 26.38 37.06
N GLY A 7 27.79 25.32 37.24
CA GLY A 7 27.68 24.14 36.42
C GLY A 7 26.24 23.61 36.46
N SER A 8 25.74 23.27 35.27
CA SER A 8 24.61 22.37 35.09
C SER A 8 24.93 21.44 33.93
N ASP A 9 25.38 20.24 34.30
CA ASP A 9 24.95 18.94 33.81
C ASP A 9 23.71 18.98 32.88
N GLY A 10 23.96 19.29 31.61
CA GLY A 10 23.00 19.27 30.53
C GLY A 10 23.09 18.00 29.70
N SER A 11 22.86 16.83 30.31
CA SER A 11 22.54 15.62 29.53
C SER A 11 21.04 15.62 29.24
N SER A 12 20.62 16.36 28.21
CA SER A 12 19.24 16.28 27.73
C SER A 12 19.05 14.96 27.00
N TRP A 13 18.45 13.99 27.68
CA TRP A 13 17.80 12.88 27.02
C TRP A 13 16.61 13.45 26.25
N GLY A 14 16.87 13.82 24.98
CA GLY A 14 15.82 14.17 24.04
C GLY A 14 14.81 13.04 24.02
N SER A 15 13.54 13.38 24.25
CA SER A 15 12.43 12.44 24.20
C SER A 15 12.49 11.66 22.88
N THR A 16 12.83 10.39 22.96
CA THR A 16 12.74 9.42 21.87
C THR A 16 11.28 9.13 21.59
N GLY A 17 10.55 10.13 21.08
CA GLY A 17 9.25 9.90 20.48
C GLY A 17 9.44 9.08 19.22
N LEU A 18 8.79 7.92 19.14
CA LEU A 18 8.73 7.16 17.90
C LEU A 18 8.19 8.06 16.79
N ARG A 19 8.79 7.99 15.60
CA ARG A 19 8.26 8.68 14.43
C ARG A 19 6.84 8.17 14.16
N PRO A 20 5.89 9.04 13.79
CA PRO A 20 4.58 8.60 13.32
C PRO A 20 4.76 7.55 12.22
N THR A 21 4.27 6.34 12.48
CA THR A 21 4.44 5.18 11.62
C THR A 21 3.07 4.64 11.29
N THR A 22 2.79 4.46 10.00
CA THR A 22 1.59 3.75 9.56
C THR A 22 1.88 2.27 9.55
N VAL A 23 1.09 1.53 10.33
CA VAL A 23 1.09 0.07 10.35
C VAL A 23 -0.24 -0.42 9.81
N TYR A 24 -0.21 -1.53 9.06
CA TYR A 24 -1.42 -2.17 8.54
C TYR A 24 -1.65 -3.46 9.34
N LEU A 25 -2.75 -3.46 10.10
CA LEU A 25 -3.15 -4.57 10.93
C LEU A 25 -4.39 -5.25 10.34
N HIS A 26 -4.25 -6.51 9.94
CA HIS A 26 -5.33 -7.33 9.41
C HIS A 26 -5.88 -8.23 10.52
N VAL A 27 -7.04 -7.88 11.06
CA VAL A 27 -7.71 -8.68 12.10
C VAL A 27 -8.69 -9.64 11.45
N ARG A 28 -8.55 -10.94 11.71
CA ARG A 28 -9.44 -11.99 11.22
C ARG A 28 -10.53 -12.31 12.24
N VAL A 29 -11.61 -12.92 11.75
CA VAL A 29 -12.77 -13.31 12.59
C VAL A 29 -12.45 -14.34 13.66
N ASP A 30 -11.38 -15.12 13.47
CA ASP A 30 -10.86 -16.08 14.45
C ASP A 30 -10.00 -15.43 15.55
N GLY A 31 -9.82 -14.11 15.49
CA GLY A 31 -9.00 -13.37 16.43
C GLY A 31 -7.50 -13.44 16.14
N THR A 32 -7.06 -13.94 14.98
CA THR A 32 -5.67 -13.77 14.56
C THR A 32 -5.47 -12.39 13.93
N CYS A 33 -4.32 -11.79 14.17
CA CYS A 33 -3.96 -10.50 13.57
C CYS A 33 -2.66 -10.65 12.79
N ASP A 34 -2.58 -10.08 11.58
CA ASP A 34 -1.31 -9.98 10.84
C ASP A 34 -0.89 -8.52 10.72
N LEU A 35 0.37 -8.24 11.02
CA LEU A 35 0.99 -6.96 10.81
C LEU A 35 1.81 -7.02 9.52
N GLU A 36 1.41 -6.26 8.50
CA GLU A 36 2.09 -6.29 7.20
C GLU A 36 3.62 -6.10 7.37
N GLY A 37 4.41 -7.03 6.85
CA GLY A 37 5.87 -7.00 6.93
C GLY A 37 6.49 -7.54 8.22
N HIS A 38 5.69 -7.86 9.24
CA HIS A 38 6.15 -8.35 10.54
C HIS A 38 5.51 -9.68 10.96
N GLY A 39 4.44 -10.10 10.29
CA GLY A 39 3.78 -11.40 10.50
C GLY A 39 2.69 -11.35 11.58
N THR A 40 2.35 -12.53 12.11
CA THR A 40 1.20 -12.69 12.98
C THR A 40 1.46 -12.15 14.38
N LEU A 41 0.51 -11.35 14.89
CA LEU A 41 0.45 -10.85 16.25
C LEU A 41 -0.70 -11.49 17.02
N SER A 42 -0.48 -11.68 18.32
CA SER A 42 -1.54 -12.11 19.24
C SER A 42 -2.48 -10.94 19.56
N LEU A 43 -3.77 -11.22 19.84
CA LEU A 43 -4.71 -10.19 20.32
C LEU A 43 -4.22 -9.44 21.56
N PRO A 44 -3.63 -10.10 22.58
CA PRO A 44 -3.02 -9.39 23.71
C PRO A 44 -1.97 -8.35 23.27
N THR A 45 -1.06 -8.71 22.36
CA THR A 45 -0.04 -7.80 21.83
C THR A 45 -0.67 -6.62 21.11
N VAL A 46 -1.69 -6.86 20.29
CA VAL A 46 -2.43 -5.80 19.58
C VAL A 46 -3.10 -4.85 20.57
N ARG A 47 -3.74 -5.38 21.63
CA ARG A 47 -4.38 -4.55 22.66
C ARG A 47 -3.38 -3.66 23.39
N GLU A 48 -2.20 -4.19 23.70
CA GLU A 48 -1.13 -3.44 24.36
C GLU A 48 -0.58 -2.33 23.46
N LEU A 49 -0.34 -2.62 22.17
CA LEU A 49 0.06 -1.61 21.17
C LEU A 49 -0.95 -0.48 21.07
N ILE A 50 -2.24 -0.82 21.06
CA ILE A 50 -3.33 0.16 20.99
C ILE A 50 -3.39 1.01 22.25
N ALA A 51 -3.32 0.39 23.43
CA ALA A 51 -3.43 1.08 24.71
C ALA A 51 -2.25 2.02 25.00
N SER A 52 -1.07 1.74 24.44
CA SER A 52 0.17 2.50 24.67
C SER A 52 0.43 3.59 23.62
N SER A 53 -0.43 3.75 22.61
CA SER A 53 -0.19 4.64 21.46
C SER A 53 -1.29 5.68 21.28
N ALA A 54 -0.91 6.90 20.84
CA ALA A 54 -1.86 7.84 20.28
C ALA A 54 -2.24 7.40 18.86
N LEU A 55 -3.50 6.97 18.68
CA LEU A 55 -3.97 6.38 17.42
C LEU A 55 -4.95 7.28 16.68
N THR A 56 -4.85 7.28 15.36
CA THR A 56 -5.90 7.77 14.46
C THR A 56 -6.47 6.57 13.71
N VAL A 57 -7.72 6.22 13.99
CA VAL A 57 -8.44 5.17 13.26
C VAL A 57 -8.95 5.75 11.96
N ARG A 58 -8.57 5.15 10.82
CA ARG A 58 -9.11 5.51 9.51
C ARG A 58 -10.37 4.67 9.23
N PRO A 59 -11.37 5.20 8.49
CA PRO A 59 -12.48 4.41 8.02
C PRO A 59 -12.01 3.18 7.24
N VAL A 60 -12.74 2.09 7.38
CA VAL A 60 -12.51 0.87 6.59
C VAL A 60 -12.67 1.20 5.11
N ILE A 61 -11.70 0.77 4.31
CA ILE A 61 -11.81 0.79 2.85
C ILE A 61 -12.58 -0.46 2.45
N ASP A 62 -13.80 -0.27 1.94
CA ASP A 62 -14.58 -1.36 1.38
C ASP A 62 -14.07 -1.67 -0.02
N LEU A 63 -13.42 -2.82 -0.19
CA LEU A 63 -12.86 -3.24 -1.48
C LEU A 63 -13.93 -3.53 -2.54
N ASN A 64 -15.22 -3.61 -2.15
CA ASN A 64 -16.34 -3.71 -3.09
C ASN A 64 -16.80 -2.34 -3.60
N THR A 65 -16.38 -1.26 -2.96
CA THR A 65 -16.69 0.10 -3.38
C THR A 65 -15.74 0.55 -4.50
N GLN A 66 -16.28 1.14 -5.56
CA GLN A 66 -15.47 1.73 -6.62
C GLN A 66 -15.05 3.15 -6.25
N TYR A 67 -13.75 3.32 -6.01
CA TYR A 67 -13.14 4.65 -5.81
C TYR A 67 -12.52 5.17 -7.11
N GLN A 68 -12.60 6.48 -7.32
CA GLN A 68 -12.01 7.21 -8.44
C GLN A 68 -11.45 8.54 -7.94
N SER A 69 -10.35 9.01 -8.55
CA SER A 69 -9.79 10.34 -8.33
C SER A 69 -9.64 11.11 -9.64
N SER A 70 -9.48 12.43 -9.53
CA SER A 70 -9.17 13.28 -10.68
C SER A 70 -7.67 13.21 -11.01
N GLY A 71 -7.35 13.44 -12.30
CA GLY A 71 -5.96 13.47 -12.77
C GLY A 71 -5.32 12.08 -12.92
N TYR A 72 -4.04 12.08 -13.29
CA TYR A 72 -3.26 10.86 -13.53
C TYR A 72 -2.86 10.14 -12.23
N GLN A 73 -2.43 10.89 -11.21
CA GLN A 73 -2.01 10.30 -9.95
C GLN A 73 -3.22 9.88 -9.11
N PRO A 74 -3.25 8.66 -8.57
CA PRO A 74 -4.32 8.21 -7.70
C PRO A 74 -4.28 8.96 -6.37
N ALA A 75 -5.46 9.32 -5.85
CA ALA A 75 -5.59 9.73 -4.46
C ALA A 75 -5.30 8.55 -3.52
N ASP A 76 -4.87 8.83 -2.29
CA ASP A 76 -4.47 7.82 -1.30
C ASP A 76 -5.49 6.69 -1.13
N THR A 77 -6.78 7.01 -1.04
CA THR A 77 -7.84 6.00 -0.90
C THR A 77 -7.93 5.07 -2.12
N VAL A 78 -7.75 5.60 -3.33
CA VAL A 78 -7.74 4.79 -4.56
C VAL A 78 -6.50 3.91 -4.58
N ALA A 79 -5.33 4.46 -4.25
CA ALA A 79 -4.07 3.73 -4.26
C ALA A 79 -4.07 2.59 -3.22
N GLU A 80 -4.57 2.88 -2.03
CA GLU A 80 -4.68 1.90 -0.94
C GLU A 80 -5.69 0.79 -1.30
N ALA A 81 -6.86 1.14 -1.83
CA ALA A 81 -7.87 0.16 -2.25
C ALA A 81 -7.32 -0.80 -3.33
N VAL A 82 -6.58 -0.28 -4.32
CA VAL A 82 -5.96 -1.11 -5.37
C VAL A 82 -4.90 -2.04 -4.76
N THR A 83 -4.08 -1.53 -3.85
CA THR A 83 -3.01 -2.32 -3.21
C THR A 83 -3.56 -3.44 -2.33
N LEU A 84 -4.64 -3.17 -1.60
CA LEU A 84 -5.31 -4.17 -0.76
C LEU A 84 -6.06 -5.22 -1.59
N ALA A 85 -6.67 -4.82 -2.71
CA ALA A 85 -7.41 -5.72 -3.59
C ALA A 85 -6.50 -6.68 -4.40
N SER A 86 -5.23 -6.33 -4.59
CA SER A 86 -4.26 -7.14 -5.33
C SER A 86 -2.92 -7.08 -4.61
N PRO A 87 -2.59 -8.07 -3.75
CA PRO A 87 -1.45 -7.98 -2.83
C PRO A 87 -0.08 -8.09 -3.52
N GLN A 88 -0.05 -8.49 -4.79
CA GLN A 88 1.15 -8.71 -5.58
C GLN A 88 1.00 -8.12 -6.98
N CYS A 89 2.14 -7.99 -7.68
CA CYS A 89 2.20 -7.64 -9.09
C CYS A 89 1.24 -8.50 -9.92
N LEU A 90 0.50 -7.87 -10.84
CA LEU A 90 -0.52 -8.56 -11.65
C LEU A 90 0.03 -9.49 -12.73
N PHE A 91 1.34 -9.44 -13.01
CA PHE A 91 1.92 -10.32 -14.02
C PHE A 91 1.93 -11.78 -13.54
N PRO A 92 1.61 -12.77 -14.40
CA PRO A 92 1.53 -14.16 -13.99
C PRO A 92 2.79 -14.62 -13.27
N TYR A 93 2.61 -15.25 -12.11
CA TYR A 93 3.67 -15.82 -11.27
C TYR A 93 4.66 -14.80 -10.66
N CYS A 94 4.42 -13.50 -10.81
CA CYS A 94 5.24 -12.50 -10.12
C CYS A 94 4.84 -12.41 -8.66
N ASP A 95 5.80 -12.58 -7.76
CA ASP A 95 5.58 -12.56 -6.31
C ASP A 95 5.84 -11.19 -5.67
N ARG A 96 6.24 -10.18 -6.46
CA ARG A 96 6.58 -8.86 -5.93
C ARG A 96 5.38 -8.24 -5.21
N PRO A 97 5.53 -7.81 -3.94
CA PRO A 97 4.45 -7.17 -3.19
C PRO A 97 3.93 -5.91 -3.90
N ALA A 98 2.61 -5.71 -3.87
CA ALA A 98 1.97 -4.55 -4.48
C ALA A 98 2.42 -3.22 -3.87
N ARG A 99 2.76 -3.22 -2.58
CA ARG A 99 3.39 -2.08 -1.86
C ARG A 99 4.72 -1.63 -2.48
N SER A 100 5.39 -2.49 -3.25
CA SER A 100 6.63 -2.21 -3.99
C SER A 100 6.40 -2.06 -5.50
N CYS A 101 5.14 -1.96 -5.93
CA CYS A 101 4.75 -1.83 -7.32
C CYS A 101 4.29 -0.39 -7.64
N GLN A 102 4.30 -0.06 -8.92
CA GLN A 102 3.63 1.11 -9.45
C GLN A 102 2.16 0.77 -9.69
N LEU A 103 1.25 1.73 -9.49
CA LEU A 103 -0.14 1.57 -9.89
C LEU A 103 -0.30 2.06 -11.31
N ASP A 104 -0.68 1.12 -12.18
CA ASP A 104 -0.67 1.30 -13.62
C ASP A 104 -2.09 1.20 -14.19
N HIS A 105 -2.40 2.07 -15.15
CA HIS A 105 -3.70 2.07 -15.81
C HIS A 105 -3.79 0.94 -16.84
N THR A 106 -4.79 0.08 -16.70
CA THR A 106 -5.12 -0.96 -17.69
C THR A 106 -5.55 -0.32 -19.01
N VAL A 107 -6.48 0.64 -18.95
CA VAL A 107 -6.80 1.56 -20.06
C VAL A 107 -6.05 2.87 -19.82
N PRO A 108 -5.08 3.25 -20.67
CA PRO A 108 -4.22 4.41 -20.43
C PRO A 108 -5.00 5.70 -20.17
N TYR A 109 -4.59 6.46 -19.17
CA TYR A 109 -5.08 7.82 -18.95
C TYR A 109 -4.71 8.74 -20.16
N PRO A 110 -5.57 9.69 -20.59
CA PRO A 110 -6.90 10.01 -20.05
C PRO A 110 -8.04 9.19 -20.67
N HIS A 111 -7.75 8.19 -21.50
CA HIS A 111 -8.76 7.37 -22.16
C HIS A 111 -9.51 6.45 -21.17
N GLY A 112 -8.85 6.10 -20.06
CA GLY A 112 -9.45 5.47 -18.89
C GLY A 112 -9.32 6.35 -17.64
N PRO A 113 -10.24 6.21 -16.66
CA PRO A 113 -10.19 6.98 -15.43
C PRO A 113 -9.10 6.46 -14.48
N THR A 114 -8.67 7.31 -13.55
CA THR A 114 -7.85 6.91 -12.41
C THR A 114 -8.78 6.36 -11.33
N SER A 115 -9.06 5.05 -11.39
CA SER A 115 -10.01 4.39 -10.52
C SER A 115 -9.55 2.99 -10.13
N THR A 116 -10.12 2.48 -9.04
CA THR A 116 -9.95 1.08 -8.59
C THR A 116 -10.32 0.03 -9.63
N ALA A 117 -11.18 0.39 -10.60
CA ALA A 117 -11.57 -0.50 -11.69
C ALA A 117 -10.57 -0.49 -12.86
N ASN A 118 -9.68 0.50 -12.94
CA ASN A 118 -8.75 0.68 -14.05
C ASN A 118 -7.27 0.65 -13.63
N LEU A 119 -6.96 0.70 -12.35
CA LEU A 119 -5.60 0.62 -11.81
C LEU A 119 -5.27 -0.78 -11.32
N GLY A 120 -4.01 -1.17 -11.47
CA GLY A 120 -3.47 -2.41 -10.92
C GLY A 120 -1.98 -2.31 -10.60
N PRO A 121 -1.48 -3.07 -9.61
CA PRO A 121 -0.07 -3.04 -9.25
C PRO A 121 0.81 -3.77 -10.28
N LEU A 122 1.80 -3.08 -10.83
CA LEU A 122 2.86 -3.66 -11.65
C LEU A 122 4.23 -3.31 -11.08
N CYS A 123 5.11 -4.31 -10.97
CA CYS A 123 6.51 -4.01 -10.68
C CYS A 123 7.13 -3.23 -11.86
N VAL A 124 8.19 -2.47 -11.59
CA VAL A 124 8.87 -1.66 -12.61
C VAL A 124 9.20 -2.47 -13.87
N HIS A 125 9.63 -3.72 -13.72
CA HIS A 125 9.94 -4.61 -14.85
C HIS A 125 8.71 -4.93 -15.72
N HIS A 126 7.60 -5.36 -15.12
CA HIS A 126 6.39 -5.71 -15.89
C HIS A 126 5.61 -4.49 -16.37
N HIS A 127 5.71 -3.36 -15.66
CA HIS A 127 5.23 -2.07 -16.15
C HIS A 127 5.94 -1.73 -17.48
N GLN A 128 7.27 -1.79 -17.51
CA GLN A 128 8.05 -1.50 -18.73
C GLN A 128 7.66 -2.44 -19.88
N ILE A 129 7.53 -3.74 -19.62
CA ILE A 129 7.15 -4.71 -20.65
C ILE A 129 5.76 -4.41 -21.26
N LYS A 130 4.80 -3.96 -20.43
CA LYS A 130 3.50 -3.46 -20.90
C LYS A 130 3.64 -2.18 -21.71
N THR A 131 4.39 -1.20 -21.19
CA THR A 131 4.62 0.09 -21.87
C THR A 131 5.27 -0.08 -23.24
N ASP A 132 6.20 -1.02 -23.38
CA ASP A 132 6.88 -1.34 -24.63
C ASP A 132 5.94 -1.97 -25.68
N GLY A 133 4.68 -2.24 -25.35
CA GLY A 133 3.68 -2.80 -26.26
C GLY A 133 3.88 -4.27 -26.62
N ARG A 134 4.85 -4.93 -25.98
CA ARG A 134 5.16 -6.36 -26.21
C ARG A 134 4.11 -7.28 -25.59
N TRP A 135 3.54 -6.86 -24.47
CA TRP A 135 2.50 -7.59 -23.77
C TRP A 135 1.27 -6.72 -23.60
N ALA A 136 0.09 -7.32 -23.76
CA ALA A 136 -1.19 -6.65 -23.52
C ALA A 136 -1.79 -7.12 -22.20
N LEU A 137 -2.30 -6.17 -21.41
CA LEU A 137 -3.03 -6.42 -20.17
C LEU A 137 -4.51 -6.09 -20.39
N HIS A 138 -5.39 -7.04 -20.11
CA HIS A 138 -6.83 -6.86 -20.12
C HIS A 138 -7.42 -7.26 -18.77
N ARG A 139 -8.25 -6.41 -18.18
CA ARG A 139 -9.02 -6.75 -16.99
C ARG A 139 -10.31 -7.46 -17.42
N ILE A 140 -10.48 -8.70 -16.98
CA ILE A 140 -11.68 -9.51 -17.26
C ILE A 140 -12.78 -9.19 -16.25
N ALA A 141 -12.41 -9.14 -14.98
CA ALA A 141 -13.30 -8.82 -13.86
C ALA A 141 -12.48 -8.18 -12.72
N THR A 142 -13.14 -7.79 -11.63
CA THR A 142 -12.43 -7.32 -10.44
C THR A 142 -11.47 -8.38 -9.92
N GLY A 143 -10.18 -8.03 -9.86
CA GLY A 143 -9.11 -8.94 -9.45
C GLY A 143 -8.69 -9.98 -10.48
N ILE A 144 -9.33 -10.03 -11.67
CA ILE A 144 -9.03 -11.02 -12.71
C ILE A 144 -8.47 -10.31 -13.93
N TYR A 145 -7.23 -10.65 -14.27
CA TYR A 145 -6.46 -10.04 -15.35
C TYR A 145 -5.95 -11.11 -16.32
N ALA A 146 -6.09 -10.85 -17.61
CA ALA A 146 -5.48 -11.63 -18.67
C ALA A 146 -4.32 -10.86 -19.27
N TRP A 147 -3.19 -11.55 -19.38
CA TRP A 147 -2.03 -11.10 -20.12
C TRP A 147 -1.95 -11.82 -21.44
N ARG A 148 -1.57 -11.10 -22.48
CA ARG A 148 -1.26 -11.69 -23.79
C ARG A 148 0.21 -11.50 -24.07
N SER A 149 0.91 -12.60 -24.33
CA SER A 149 2.31 -12.58 -24.74
C SER A 149 2.47 -12.04 -26.17
N PRO A 150 3.68 -11.62 -26.57
CA PRO A 150 3.98 -11.20 -27.93
C PRO A 150 3.65 -12.28 -28.98
N THR A 151 3.73 -13.56 -28.58
CA THR A 151 3.43 -14.71 -29.45
C THR A 151 1.95 -15.09 -29.44
N GLY A 152 1.10 -14.34 -28.74
CA GLY A 152 -0.35 -14.52 -28.71
C GLY A 152 -0.86 -15.52 -27.66
N HIS A 153 0.01 -16.09 -26.83
CA HIS A 153 -0.38 -17.00 -25.75
C HIS A 153 -0.97 -16.23 -24.55
N ALA A 154 -1.87 -16.88 -23.82
CA ALA A 154 -2.49 -16.39 -22.60
C ALA A 154 -1.93 -17.13 -21.38
#